data_AF-A0A9N9KVU3-F1
#
_entry.id   AF-A0A9N9KVU3-F1
#
_cell.length_a   1.000
_cell.length_b   1.000
_cell.length_c   1.000
_cell.angle_alpha   90.00
_cell.angle_beta   90.00
_cell.angle_gamma   90.00
#
_symmetry.space_group_name_H-M   'P 1'
#
loop_
_entity.id
_entity.type
_entity.pdbx_description
1 polymer ?
#
loop_
_entity_poly.entity_id
_entity_poly.type
_entity_poly.pdbx_seq_one_letter_code
_entity_poly.pdbx_strand_id
1 'polypeptide(L)'
;MIVDGRERKLGSYHQCYRIDGKLIAVGVLDLLPTCVSAVYFMYHESVHQFGFGKLGALREIALAKEDGYKWWYAGFYIHNCVKMKYKGDYTPQYMLDPVSYNWDLLDDDLRSKLDKRKYLSLSQMANNQEDDQPDTHQPPKDNVGDKIDDADNSDDEDPPIPNPELPLFSRSMPGLLSREQLLTEVDLDHIKLKVRGQQAQTGDLMTWDESDIDNAQSIKGIIAGLVSAVGPKVAKEMVIAFG
;
A
#
# COMPACT_ATOMS: atom_id res chain seq x y z
N MET A 1 30.73 11.65 -8.74
CA MET A 1 30.97 12.22 -7.39
C MET A 1 31.77 11.21 -6.59
N ILE A 2 32.70 11.63 -5.74
CA ILE A 2 33.48 10.68 -4.92
C ILE A 2 32.66 10.31 -3.68
N VAL A 3 32.33 9.03 -3.54
CA VAL A 3 31.66 8.46 -2.36
C VAL A 3 32.54 7.32 -1.85
N ASP A 4 32.92 7.36 -0.57
CA ASP A 4 33.86 6.41 0.05
C ASP A 4 35.20 6.27 -0.72
N GLY A 5 35.69 7.36 -1.31
CA GLY A 5 36.96 7.36 -2.06
C GLY A 5 36.88 6.74 -3.46
N ARG A 6 35.70 6.35 -3.95
CA ARG A 6 35.48 5.88 -5.32
C ARG A 6 34.58 6.84 -6.09
N GLU A 7 34.89 7.07 -7.36
CA GLU A 7 33.99 7.81 -8.23
C GLU A 7 32.75 6.96 -8.54
N ARG A 8 31.57 7.46 -8.19
CA ARG A 8 30.28 6.82 -8.49
C ARG A 8 29.42 7.72 -9.37
N LYS A 9 28.65 7.05 -10.24
CA LYS A 9 27.58 7.64 -11.04
C LYS A 9 26.42 8.01 -10.12
N LEU A 10 25.76 9.14 -10.36
CA LEU A 10 24.65 9.61 -9.52
C LEU A 10 23.63 10.34 -10.36
N GLY A 11 22.39 10.34 -9.90
CA GLY A 11 21.24 10.94 -10.58
C GLY A 11 20.44 9.92 -11.37
N SER A 12 19.63 10.40 -12.30
CA SER A 12 18.69 9.56 -13.06
C SER A 12 19.34 8.95 -14.30
N TYR A 13 19.07 7.65 -14.52
CA TYR A 13 19.63 6.86 -15.61
C TYR A 13 18.53 6.04 -16.30
N HIS A 14 18.76 5.76 -17.58
CA HIS A 14 17.96 4.84 -18.36
C HIS A 14 18.81 3.64 -18.79
N GLN A 15 18.38 2.44 -18.42
CA GLN A 15 18.91 1.19 -18.97
C GLN A 15 18.07 0.78 -20.17
N CYS A 16 18.68 0.79 -21.35
CA CYS A 16 17.99 0.49 -22.60
C CYS A 16 18.40 -0.88 -23.13
N TYR A 17 17.46 -1.82 -23.19
CA TYR A 17 17.68 -3.20 -23.65
C TYR A 17 17.31 -3.32 -25.12
N ARG A 18 18.26 -3.76 -25.95
CA ARG A 18 18.08 -3.86 -27.40
C ARG A 18 18.36 -5.26 -27.92
N ILE A 19 17.51 -5.75 -28.81
CA ILE A 19 17.69 -6.97 -29.59
C ILE A 19 17.74 -6.54 -31.06
N ASP A 20 18.80 -6.91 -31.77
CA ASP A 20 19.03 -6.52 -33.18
C ASP A 20 18.88 -5.01 -33.43
N GLY A 21 19.34 -4.20 -32.47
CA GLY A 21 19.25 -2.74 -32.50
C GLY A 21 17.87 -2.16 -32.14
N LYS A 22 16.81 -2.98 -32.05
CA LYS A 22 15.47 -2.55 -31.64
C LYS A 22 15.38 -2.48 -30.11
N LEU A 23 14.90 -1.35 -29.58
CA LEU A 23 14.62 -1.17 -28.15
C LEU A 23 13.41 -2.00 -27.75
N ILE A 24 13.59 -2.89 -26.77
CA ILE A 24 12.54 -3.81 -26.30
C ILE A 24 12.21 -3.67 -24.81
N ALA A 25 13.07 -3.02 -24.02
CA ALA A 25 12.79 -2.70 -22.63
C ALA A 25 13.59 -1.47 -22.18
N VAL A 26 13.05 -0.77 -21.18
CA VAL A 26 13.67 0.40 -20.54
C VAL A 26 13.49 0.28 -19.03
N GLY A 27 14.59 0.34 -18.29
CA GLY A 27 14.62 0.57 -16.85
C GLY A 27 14.94 2.04 -16.55
N VAL A 28 14.13 2.69 -15.72
CA VAL A 28 14.34 4.04 -15.21
C VAL A 28 14.86 3.92 -13.79
N LEU A 29 16.07 4.41 -13.54
CA LEU A 29 16.79 4.24 -12.29
C LEU A 29 17.19 5.59 -11.71
N ASP A 30 17.20 5.70 -10.39
CA ASP A 30 17.93 6.74 -9.68
C ASP A 30 19.13 6.12 -8.95
N LEU A 31 20.33 6.60 -9.31
CA LEU A 31 21.58 6.20 -8.67
C LEU A 31 21.88 7.19 -7.53
N LEU A 32 21.80 6.67 -6.31
CA LEU A 32 22.04 7.38 -5.06
C LEU A 32 23.40 6.96 -4.49
N PRO A 33 23.97 7.72 -3.53
CA PRO A 33 25.31 7.45 -3.01
C PRO A 33 25.56 6.00 -2.60
N THR A 34 24.55 5.32 -2.06
CA THR A 34 24.65 3.92 -1.60
C THR A 34 23.63 2.98 -2.25
N CYS A 35 22.82 3.43 -3.21
CA CYS A 35 21.69 2.67 -3.68
C CYS A 35 21.41 2.82 -5.18
N VAL A 36 21.03 1.73 -5.84
CA VAL A 36 20.34 1.73 -7.13
C VAL A 36 18.84 1.64 -6.86
N SER A 37 18.10 2.72 -7.14
CA SER A 37 16.65 2.76 -6.97
C SER A 37 15.94 2.46 -8.29
N ALA A 38 15.19 1.37 -8.33
CA ALA A 38 14.37 0.98 -9.47
C ALA A 38 13.07 1.78 -9.46
N VAL A 39 12.92 2.73 -10.39
CA VAL A 39 11.75 3.62 -10.43
C VAL A 39 10.67 3.00 -11.32
N TYR A 40 11.01 2.68 -12.57
CA TYR A 40 10.11 2.05 -13.53
C TYR A 40 10.85 1.04 -14.37
N PHE A 41 10.16 -0.04 -14.73
CA PHE A 41 10.64 -0.98 -15.74
C PHE A 41 9.49 -1.30 -16.69
N MET A 42 9.72 -1.07 -17.98
CA MET A 42 8.72 -1.27 -19.02
C MET A 42 9.34 -2.00 -20.20
N TYR A 43 8.59 -2.91 -20.82
CA TYR A 43 9.06 -3.72 -21.93
C TYR A 43 7.94 -3.99 -22.93
N HIS A 44 8.33 -4.32 -24.15
CA HIS A 44 7.43 -4.61 -25.26
C HIS A 44 6.77 -5.99 -25.09
N GLU A 45 5.49 -6.14 -25.43
CA GLU A 45 4.73 -7.40 -25.28
C GLU A 45 5.41 -8.62 -25.92
N SER A 46 6.14 -8.42 -27.02
CA SER A 46 6.85 -9.49 -27.74
C SER A 46 7.88 -10.22 -26.89
N VAL A 47 8.31 -9.66 -25.76
CA VAL A 47 9.27 -10.28 -24.86
C VAL A 47 8.67 -10.72 -23.51
N HIS A 48 7.34 -10.68 -23.37
CA HIS A 48 6.65 -10.99 -22.12
C HIS A 48 6.97 -12.40 -21.59
N GLN A 49 6.92 -13.41 -22.46
CA GLN A 49 7.23 -14.82 -22.14
C GLN A 49 8.66 -15.05 -21.60
N PHE A 50 9.56 -14.08 -21.73
CA PHE A 50 10.94 -14.19 -21.24
C PHE A 50 11.15 -13.55 -19.87
N GLY A 51 10.09 -13.05 -19.21
CA GLY A 51 10.15 -12.55 -17.84
C GLY A 51 11.06 -11.32 -17.68
N PHE A 52 11.00 -10.38 -18.61
CA PHE A 52 11.92 -9.23 -18.66
C PHE A 52 11.92 -8.37 -17.39
N GLY A 53 10.84 -8.35 -16.62
CA GLY A 53 10.83 -7.71 -15.30
C GLY A 53 11.85 -8.31 -14.34
N LYS A 54 11.92 -9.65 -14.24
CA LYS A 54 12.90 -10.34 -13.39
C LYS A 54 14.32 -10.16 -13.92
N LEU A 55 14.50 -10.19 -15.24
CA LEU A 55 15.79 -9.95 -15.89
C LEU A 55 16.31 -8.53 -15.61
N GLY A 56 15.43 -7.53 -15.70
CA GLY A 56 15.73 -6.13 -15.37
C GLY A 56 16.22 -5.98 -13.94
N ALA A 57 15.48 -6.52 -12.97
CA ALA A 57 15.87 -6.54 -11.57
C ALA A 57 17.25 -7.20 -11.34
N LEU A 58 17.51 -8.36 -11.95
CA LEU A 58 18.82 -9.01 -11.86
C LEU A 58 19.94 -8.14 -12.44
N ARG A 59 19.70 -7.43 -13.53
CA ARG A 59 20.69 -6.53 -14.13
C ARG A 59 20.94 -5.29 -13.27
N GLU A 60 19.91 -4.76 -12.62
CA GLU A 60 20.02 -3.65 -11.66
C GLU A 60 20.78 -4.07 -10.39
N ILE A 61 20.54 -5.27 -9.87
CA ILE A 61 21.31 -5.85 -8.76
C ILE A 61 22.78 -6.05 -9.17
N ALA A 62 23.02 -6.56 -10.39
CA ALA A 62 24.37 -6.70 -10.92
C ALA A 62 25.07 -5.33 -11.04
N LEU A 63 24.38 -4.31 -11.55
CA LEU A 63 24.88 -2.92 -11.57
C LEU A 63 25.22 -2.44 -10.15
N ALA A 64 24.36 -2.69 -9.16
CA ALA A 64 24.60 -2.31 -7.78
C ALA A 64 25.93 -2.91 -7.27
N LYS A 65 26.14 -4.20 -7.54
CA LYS A 65 27.36 -4.92 -7.15
C LYS A 65 28.61 -4.46 -7.90
N GLU A 66 28.52 -4.29 -9.21
CA GLU A 66 29.64 -3.89 -10.09
C GLU A 66 30.15 -2.48 -9.73
N ASP A 67 29.24 -1.53 -9.54
CA ASP A 67 29.57 -0.12 -9.28
C ASP A 67 29.69 0.19 -7.77
N GLY A 68 29.53 -0.82 -6.90
CA GLY A 68 29.75 -0.70 -5.46
C GLY A 68 28.66 0.05 -4.69
N TYR A 69 27.41 0.02 -5.17
CA TYR A 69 26.25 0.42 -4.39
C TYR A 69 25.91 -0.67 -3.38
N LYS A 70 25.59 -0.25 -2.14
CA LYS A 70 25.29 -1.18 -1.05
C LYS A 70 23.90 -1.82 -1.20
N TRP A 71 22.95 -1.08 -1.77
CA TRP A 71 21.55 -1.45 -1.79
C TRP A 71 20.96 -1.39 -3.20
N TRP A 72 20.06 -2.32 -3.49
CA TRP A 72 19.12 -2.19 -4.60
C TRP A 72 17.72 -2.00 -3.99
N TYR A 73 17.05 -0.93 -4.40
CA TYR A 73 15.73 -0.58 -3.89
C TYR A 73 14.69 -0.86 -4.97
N ALA A 74 13.96 -1.95 -4.79
CA ALA A 74 12.93 -2.41 -5.72
C ALA A 74 11.60 -1.61 -5.61
N GLY A 75 11.55 -0.58 -4.76
CA GLY A 75 10.32 0.13 -4.42
C GLY A 75 9.47 -0.62 -3.39
N PHE A 76 8.17 -0.32 -3.36
CA PHE A 76 7.24 -0.97 -2.44
C PHE A 76 7.19 -2.49 -2.64
N TYR A 77 6.87 -3.20 -1.55
CA TYR A 77 6.56 -4.62 -1.53
C TYR A 77 5.22 -4.81 -0.83
N ILE A 78 4.26 -5.46 -1.52
CA ILE A 78 2.96 -5.80 -0.98
C ILE A 78 2.86 -7.31 -1.04
N HIS A 79 2.90 -7.97 0.13
CA HIS A 79 3.03 -9.42 0.24
C HIS A 79 1.92 -10.18 -0.51
N ASN A 80 0.68 -9.69 -0.40
CA ASN A 80 -0.50 -10.30 -1.01
C ASN A 80 -0.75 -9.87 -2.46
N CYS A 81 0.14 -9.08 -3.07
CA CYS A 81 0.01 -8.67 -4.47
C CYS A 81 0.85 -9.57 -5.37
N VAL A 82 0.20 -10.37 -6.22
CA VAL A 82 0.86 -11.31 -7.16
C VAL A 82 1.93 -10.60 -8.00
N LYS A 83 1.62 -9.41 -8.53
CA LYS A 83 2.53 -8.59 -9.35
C LYS A 83 3.77 -8.09 -8.60
N MET A 84 3.76 -8.08 -7.26
CA MET A 84 4.86 -7.58 -6.43
C MET A 84 5.57 -8.69 -5.65
N LYS A 85 4.97 -9.88 -5.56
CA LYS A 85 5.48 -11.02 -4.78
C LYS A 85 6.90 -11.40 -5.19
N TYR A 86 7.21 -11.33 -6.49
CA TYR A 86 8.54 -11.67 -7.03
C TYR A 86 9.70 -10.87 -6.43
N LYS A 87 9.46 -9.65 -5.92
CA LYS A 87 10.52 -8.82 -5.31
C LYS A 87 11.07 -9.47 -4.04
N GLY A 88 10.27 -10.32 -3.38
CA GLY A 88 10.72 -11.10 -2.25
C GLY A 88 11.66 -12.26 -2.63
N ASP A 89 11.73 -12.68 -3.90
CA ASP A 89 12.52 -13.86 -4.28
C ASP A 89 14.03 -13.59 -4.31
N TYR A 90 14.43 -12.31 -4.35
CA TYR A 90 15.83 -11.90 -4.27
C TYR A 90 16.30 -11.95 -2.82
N THR A 91 17.48 -12.50 -2.57
CA THR A 91 18.01 -12.64 -1.20
C THR A 91 19.46 -12.17 -1.09
N PRO A 92 19.86 -11.58 0.07
CA PRO A 92 19.00 -11.18 1.19
C PRO A 92 18.14 -9.95 0.85
N GLN A 93 16.89 -9.91 1.33
CA GLN A 93 15.96 -8.80 1.16
C GLN A 93 15.51 -8.28 2.51
N TYR A 94 15.32 -6.98 2.61
CA TYR A 94 14.82 -6.32 3.81
C TYR A 94 13.52 -5.58 3.50
N MET A 95 12.61 -5.56 4.46
CA MET A 95 11.33 -4.85 4.42
C MET A 95 11.33 -3.76 5.50
N LEU A 96 10.80 -2.59 5.18
CA LEU A 96 10.69 -1.50 6.13
C LEU A 96 9.47 -1.70 7.02
N ASP A 97 9.67 -1.77 8.34
CA ASP A 97 8.59 -1.78 9.32
C ASP A 97 7.87 -0.41 9.31
N PRO A 98 6.54 -0.37 9.16
CA PRO A 98 5.81 0.88 8.91
C PRO A 98 5.70 1.81 10.13
N VAL A 99 6.08 1.34 11.32
CA VAL A 99 5.90 2.07 12.59
C VAL A 99 7.25 2.52 13.13
N SER A 100 8.20 1.59 13.23
CA SER A 100 9.54 1.85 13.73
C SER A 100 10.51 2.36 12.67
N TYR A 101 10.19 2.20 11.39
CA TYR A 101 11.08 2.51 10.26
C TYR A 101 12.40 1.72 10.28
N ASN A 102 12.41 0.56 10.94
CA ASN A 102 13.53 -0.37 10.90
C ASN A 102 13.46 -1.27 9.65
N TRP A 103 14.63 -1.70 9.17
CA TRP A 103 14.75 -2.65 8.07
C TRP A 103 14.87 -4.07 8.61
N ASP A 104 13.81 -4.86 8.50
CA ASP A 104 13.75 -6.23 8.97
C ASP A 104 14.02 -7.21 7.82
N LEU A 105 14.71 -8.32 8.10
CA LEU A 105 15.01 -9.34 7.10
C LEU A 105 13.72 -10.04 6.66
N LEU A 106 13.47 -10.12 5.35
CA LEU A 106 12.34 -10.84 4.77
C LEU A 106 12.63 -12.35 4.66
N ASP A 107 12.78 -12.97 5.83
CA ASP A 107 12.94 -14.41 6.00
C ASP A 107 11.60 -15.16 6.00
N ASP A 108 11.65 -16.47 6.20
CA ASP A 108 10.47 -17.33 6.18
C ASP A 108 9.53 -17.08 7.37
N ASP A 109 10.06 -16.65 8.52
CA ASP A 109 9.26 -16.31 9.70
C ASP A 109 8.44 -15.04 9.45
N LEU A 110 9.07 -13.99 8.90
CA LEU A 110 8.37 -12.76 8.52
C LEU A 110 7.33 -13.02 7.43
N ARG A 111 7.63 -13.86 6.44
CA ARG A 111 6.65 -14.26 5.41
C ARG A 111 5.44 -14.97 6.03
N SER A 112 5.67 -15.93 6.92
CA SER A 112 4.57 -16.65 7.58
C SER A 112 3.67 -15.72 8.40
N LYS A 113 4.23 -14.66 9.00
CA LYS A 113 3.45 -13.62 9.68
C LYS A 113 2.64 -12.77 8.70
N LEU A 114 3.23 -12.41 7.56
CA LEU A 114 2.56 -11.66 6.49
C LEU A 114 1.44 -12.46 5.79
N ASP A 115 1.57 -13.78 5.69
CA ASP A 115 0.50 -14.66 5.17
C ASP A 115 -0.76 -14.60 6.04
N LYS A 116 -0.61 -14.35 7.34
CA LYS A 116 -1.71 -14.34 8.33
C LYS A 116 -2.39 -12.98 8.49
N ARG A 117 -1.71 -11.87 8.19
CA ARG A 117 -2.17 -10.51 8.50
C ARG A 117 -1.90 -9.56 7.35
N LYS A 118 -2.88 -8.70 7.01
CA LYS A 118 -2.70 -7.72 5.92
C LYS A 118 -1.79 -6.56 6.32
N TYR A 119 -1.81 -6.19 7.60
CA TYR A 119 -0.95 -5.17 8.18
C TYR A 119 -0.08 -5.81 9.26
N LEU A 120 1.22 -5.55 9.18
CA LEU A 120 2.21 -6.12 10.09
C LEU A 120 3.23 -5.07 10.49
N SER A 121 3.44 -4.91 11.79
CA SER A 121 4.60 -4.24 12.36
C SER A 121 5.23 -5.14 13.43
N LEU A 122 6.47 -5.56 13.19
CA LEU A 122 7.23 -6.38 14.14
C LEU A 122 7.51 -5.61 15.43
N SER A 123 7.72 -4.30 15.32
CA SER A 123 7.98 -3.44 16.48
C SER A 123 6.77 -3.32 17.41
N GLN A 124 5.55 -3.28 16.86
CA GLN A 124 4.32 -3.28 17.66
C GLN A 124 4.07 -4.64 18.31
N MET A 125 4.27 -5.73 17.55
CA MET A 125 4.14 -7.11 18.08
C MET A 125 5.11 -7.42 19.21
N ALA A 126 6.30 -6.82 19.22
CA ALA A 126 7.25 -7.00 20.31
C ALA A 126 6.82 -6.26 21.59
N ASN A 127 6.12 -5.14 21.46
CA ASN A 127 5.71 -4.28 22.58
C ASN A 127 4.36 -4.69 23.19
N ASN A 128 3.43 -5.12 22.34
CA ASN A 128 2.13 -5.63 22.76
C ASN A 128 2.18 -7.14 22.58
N GLN A 129 2.02 -7.91 23.66
CA GLN A 129 1.68 -9.35 23.57
C GLN A 129 0.25 -9.48 23.00
N GLU A 130 0.03 -8.99 21.78
CA GLU A 130 -1.23 -9.10 21.06
C GLU A 130 -1.42 -10.55 20.68
N ASP A 131 -2.51 -11.13 21.19
CA ASP A 131 -2.97 -12.49 20.90
C ASP A 131 -2.86 -12.79 19.39
N ASP A 132 -2.53 -14.05 19.10
CA ASP A 132 -2.37 -14.59 17.74
C ASP A 132 -3.73 -14.73 17.03
N GLN A 133 -4.63 -13.77 17.19
CA GLN A 133 -5.88 -13.71 16.46
C GLN A 133 -5.60 -13.19 15.04
N PRO A 134 -5.97 -13.95 13.99
CA PRO A 134 -5.95 -13.44 12.63
C PRO A 134 -6.87 -12.22 12.52
N ASP A 135 -6.59 -11.30 11.60
CA ASP A 135 -7.52 -10.24 11.23
C ASP A 135 -8.88 -10.88 10.87
N THR A 136 -9.85 -10.89 11.79
CA THR A 136 -11.17 -11.50 11.57
C THR A 136 -12.03 -10.73 10.59
N HIS A 137 -11.51 -9.64 10.01
CA HIS A 137 -12.09 -8.99 8.86
C HIS A 137 -11.80 -9.76 7.57
N GLN A 138 -12.37 -10.97 7.49
CA GLN A 138 -12.54 -11.68 6.21
C GLN A 138 -13.30 -10.75 5.26
N PRO A 139 -12.82 -10.57 4.01
CA PRO A 139 -13.70 -10.04 2.98
C PRO A 139 -14.91 -10.98 2.83
N PRO A 140 -16.08 -10.49 2.38
CA PRO A 140 -17.17 -11.36 2.00
C PRO A 140 -16.64 -12.45 1.07
N LYS A 141 -16.96 -13.71 1.38
CA LYS A 141 -16.58 -14.85 0.54
C LYS A 141 -17.35 -14.79 -0.76
N ASP A 142 -16.74 -14.23 -1.80
CA ASP A 142 -17.16 -14.50 -3.16
C ASP A 142 -16.53 -15.84 -3.57
N ASN A 143 -17.37 -16.88 -3.57
CA ASN A 143 -17.00 -18.24 -3.95
C ASN A 143 -16.64 -18.32 -5.44
N VAL A 144 -15.36 -18.35 -5.80
CA VAL A 144 -14.92 -19.00 -7.05
C VAL A 144 -13.62 -19.76 -6.77
N GLY A 145 -13.61 -21.03 -7.15
CA GLY A 145 -12.70 -22.05 -6.63
C GLY A 145 -11.25 -21.98 -7.10
N ASP A 146 -10.36 -22.31 -6.16
CA ASP A 146 -8.95 -22.62 -6.41
C ASP A 146 -8.82 -23.83 -7.34
N LYS A 147 -8.26 -23.60 -8.53
CA LYS A 147 -7.46 -24.61 -9.21
C LYS A 147 -6.02 -24.11 -9.23
N ILE A 148 -5.18 -24.83 -8.51
CA ILE A 148 -3.72 -24.71 -8.52
C ILE A 148 -3.25 -25.21 -9.88
N ASP A 149 -2.74 -24.31 -10.72
CA ASP A 149 -1.86 -24.66 -11.83
C ASP A 149 -0.68 -23.67 -11.85
N ASP A 150 0.51 -24.22 -11.60
CA ASP A 150 1.81 -23.55 -11.71
C ASP A 150 2.11 -23.19 -13.17
N ALA A 151 1.58 -22.06 -13.65
CA ALA A 151 2.09 -21.37 -14.84
C ALA A 151 1.49 -19.96 -14.90
N ASP A 152 2.34 -18.95 -14.67
CA ASP A 152 2.22 -17.61 -15.28
C ASP A 152 0.84 -16.93 -15.15
N ASN A 153 0.36 -16.70 -13.93
CA ASN A 153 -0.82 -15.87 -13.70
C ASN A 153 -0.45 -14.38 -13.73
N SER A 154 -0.56 -13.78 -14.90
CA SER A 154 -1.03 -12.40 -15.02
C SER A 154 -2.52 -12.35 -14.65
N ASP A 155 -2.83 -12.49 -13.36
CA ASP A 155 -4.15 -12.12 -12.85
C ASP A 155 -4.23 -10.59 -12.87
N ASP A 156 -4.56 -10.07 -14.06
CA ASP A 156 -5.08 -8.73 -14.31
C ASP A 156 -6.58 -8.65 -13.96
N GLU A 157 -7.10 -9.55 -13.11
CA GLU A 157 -8.40 -9.37 -12.48
C GLU A 157 -8.28 -8.16 -11.53
N ASP A 158 -8.77 -7.01 -11.99
CA ASP A 158 -8.93 -5.83 -11.16
C ASP A 158 -9.66 -6.24 -9.88
N PRO A 159 -9.19 -5.81 -8.69
CA PRO A 159 -9.89 -6.11 -7.45
C PRO A 159 -11.34 -5.65 -7.57
N PRO A 160 -12.32 -6.43 -7.05
CA PRO A 160 -13.73 -6.15 -7.25
C PRO A 160 -14.05 -4.70 -6.86
N ILE A 161 -14.82 -4.02 -7.72
CA ILE A 161 -15.22 -2.64 -7.51
C ILE A 161 -15.89 -2.55 -6.13
N PRO A 162 -15.40 -1.70 -5.22
CA PRO A 162 -15.94 -1.65 -3.87
C PRO A 162 -17.42 -1.28 -3.91
N ASN A 163 -18.30 -2.08 -3.29
CA ASN A 163 -19.74 -1.78 -3.22
C ASN A 163 -19.94 -0.36 -2.67
N PRO A 164 -20.48 0.60 -3.45
CA PRO A 164 -20.60 2.00 -3.03
C PRO A 164 -21.63 2.22 -1.93
N GLU A 165 -22.49 1.24 -1.66
CA GLU A 165 -23.52 1.30 -0.62
C GLU A 165 -22.97 0.99 0.78
N LEU A 166 -21.77 0.40 0.87
CA LEU A 166 -21.14 0.08 2.15
C LEU A 166 -20.40 1.31 2.72
N PRO A 167 -20.66 1.72 3.97
CA PRO A 167 -19.94 2.81 4.62
C PRO A 167 -18.44 2.57 4.68
N LEU A 168 -17.65 3.64 4.65
CA LEU A 168 -16.19 3.56 4.59
C LEU A 168 -15.59 2.80 5.79
N PHE A 169 -16.09 3.08 7.00
CA PHE A 169 -15.64 2.44 8.25
C PHE A 169 -16.00 0.95 8.36
N SER A 170 -16.90 0.46 7.52
CA SER A 170 -17.27 -0.96 7.45
C SER A 170 -16.37 -1.75 6.51
N ARG A 171 -15.42 -1.08 5.84
CA ARG A 171 -14.46 -1.71 4.93
C ARG A 171 -13.23 -2.17 5.70
N SER A 172 -12.68 -3.32 5.33
CA SER A 172 -11.45 -3.89 5.89
C SER A 172 -10.19 -3.14 5.42
N MET A 173 -10.14 -1.82 5.61
CA MET A 173 -8.97 -0.99 5.28
C MET A 173 -8.21 -0.65 6.57
N PRO A 174 -6.94 -1.07 6.70
CA PRO A 174 -6.12 -0.72 7.85
C PRO A 174 -6.04 0.79 8.06
N GLY A 175 -6.13 1.22 9.33
CA GLY A 175 -6.01 2.62 9.73
C GLY A 175 -7.34 3.40 9.75
N LEU A 176 -8.46 2.82 9.32
CA LEU A 176 -9.78 3.41 9.56
C LEU A 176 -10.24 3.15 10.99
N LEU A 177 -10.98 4.09 11.56
CA LEU A 177 -11.75 3.83 12.78
C LEU A 177 -12.86 2.82 12.50
N SER A 178 -13.02 1.84 13.38
CA SER A 178 -14.17 0.94 13.36
C SER A 178 -15.45 1.68 13.74
N ARG A 179 -16.61 1.06 13.46
CA ARG A 179 -17.92 1.58 13.90
C ARG A 179 -17.97 1.82 15.40
N GLU A 180 -17.41 0.92 16.20
CA GLU A 180 -17.39 1.05 17.66
C GLU A 180 -16.50 2.21 18.12
N GLN A 181 -15.32 2.35 17.52
CA GLN A 181 -14.42 3.46 17.82
C GLN A 181 -15.01 4.81 17.41
N LEU A 182 -15.71 4.87 16.27
CA LEU A 182 -16.43 6.08 15.84
C LEU A 182 -17.45 6.54 16.89
N LEU A 183 -18.24 5.60 17.43
CA LEU A 183 -19.30 5.92 18.39
C LEU A 183 -18.78 6.23 19.80
N THR A 184 -17.57 5.81 20.13
CA THR A 184 -17.00 5.96 21.48
C THR A 184 -15.93 7.04 21.57
N GLU A 185 -15.14 7.25 20.52
CA GLU A 185 -13.99 8.16 20.51
C GLU A 185 -14.30 9.50 19.83
N VAL A 186 -15.40 9.60 19.06
CA VAL A 186 -15.75 10.81 18.30
C VAL A 186 -17.17 11.29 18.61
N ASP A 187 -17.27 12.59 18.86
CA ASP A 187 -18.53 13.32 18.93
C ASP A 187 -18.97 13.70 17.51
N LEU A 188 -19.80 12.83 16.91
CA LEU A 188 -20.30 13.04 15.55
C LEU A 188 -21.33 14.18 15.47
N ASP A 189 -21.93 14.62 16.58
CA ASP A 189 -22.97 15.65 16.60
C ASP A 189 -22.39 17.07 16.47
N HIS A 190 -21.10 17.23 16.73
CA HIS A 190 -20.43 18.54 16.77
C HIS A 190 -19.35 18.70 15.69
N ILE A 191 -19.42 17.91 14.61
CA ILE A 191 -18.50 18.06 13.47
C ILE A 191 -18.83 19.37 12.73
N LYS A 192 -17.81 20.18 12.46
CA LYS A 192 -18.00 21.51 11.86
C LYS A 192 -18.34 21.38 10.37
N LEU A 193 -19.37 22.08 9.96
CA LEU A 193 -19.84 22.17 8.59
C LEU A 193 -19.70 23.61 8.07
N LYS A 194 -19.45 23.74 6.77
CA LYS A 194 -19.55 25.02 6.05
C LYS A 194 -20.49 24.87 4.87
N VAL A 195 -21.66 25.51 4.94
CA VAL A 195 -22.71 25.43 3.92
C VAL A 195 -22.97 26.84 3.40
N ARG A 196 -22.75 27.09 2.10
CA ARG A 196 -22.99 28.41 1.46
C ARG A 196 -22.38 29.60 2.21
N GLY A 197 -21.19 29.40 2.80
CA GLY A 197 -20.47 30.41 3.56
C GLY A 197 -20.86 30.56 5.04
N GLN A 198 -21.91 29.86 5.50
CA GLN A 198 -22.29 29.82 6.91
C GLN A 198 -21.64 28.62 7.61
N GLN A 199 -21.33 28.77 8.89
CA GLN A 199 -20.83 27.69 9.74
C GLN A 199 -22.01 27.07 10.50
N ALA A 200 -22.02 25.75 10.57
CA ALA A 200 -22.99 24.96 11.34
C ALA A 200 -22.28 23.75 11.94
N GLN A 201 -22.96 23.02 12.81
CA GLN A 201 -22.54 21.70 13.27
C GLN A 201 -23.48 20.63 12.71
N THR A 202 -23.05 19.39 12.76
CA THR A 202 -23.82 18.26 12.25
C THR A 202 -25.15 18.06 12.97
N GLY A 203 -25.18 18.25 14.29
CA GLY A 203 -26.40 18.25 15.10
C GLY A 203 -27.38 19.37 14.78
N ASP A 204 -26.95 20.44 14.10
CA ASP A 204 -27.85 21.52 13.65
C ASP A 204 -28.65 21.11 12.39
N LEU A 205 -28.34 19.98 11.76
CA LEU A 205 -29.03 19.52 10.57
C LEU A 205 -30.38 18.87 10.93
N MET A 206 -31.45 19.31 10.25
CA MET A 206 -32.82 18.87 10.51
C MET A 206 -33.02 17.34 10.45
N THR A 207 -32.28 16.63 9.61
CA THR A 207 -32.39 15.18 9.45
C THR A 207 -31.27 14.42 10.17
N TRP A 208 -30.51 15.07 11.06
CA TRP A 208 -29.34 14.46 11.68
C TRP A 208 -29.71 13.25 12.53
N ASP A 209 -30.63 13.42 13.48
CA ASP A 209 -31.01 12.35 14.42
C ASP A 209 -31.66 11.16 13.71
N GLU A 210 -32.44 11.43 12.66
CA GLU A 210 -33.14 10.41 11.84
C GLU A 210 -32.21 9.73 10.82
N SER A 211 -31.04 10.30 10.53
CA SER A 211 -30.10 9.75 9.55
C SER A 211 -29.43 8.48 10.07
N ASP A 212 -29.38 7.46 9.21
CA ASP A 212 -28.76 6.16 9.49
C ASP A 212 -27.25 6.18 9.22
N ILE A 213 -26.43 5.90 10.24
CA ILE A 213 -24.98 5.85 10.11
C ILE A 213 -24.51 4.70 9.21
N ASP A 214 -25.27 3.60 9.14
CA ASP A 214 -24.90 2.39 8.39
C ASP A 214 -25.26 2.49 6.89
N ASN A 215 -25.95 3.58 6.48
CA ASN A 215 -26.22 3.88 5.08
C ASN A 215 -25.19 4.88 4.53
N ALA A 216 -24.34 4.44 3.59
CA ALA A 216 -23.28 5.26 3.00
C ALA A 216 -23.77 6.50 2.22
N GLN A 217 -25.05 6.54 1.83
CA GLN A 217 -25.66 7.66 1.12
C GLN A 217 -26.35 8.65 2.06
N SER A 218 -26.48 8.35 3.35
CA SER A 218 -27.05 9.26 4.33
C SER A 218 -26.03 10.31 4.75
N ILE A 219 -26.50 11.47 5.23
CA ILE A 219 -25.60 12.55 5.68
C ILE A 219 -24.72 12.08 6.85
N LYS A 220 -25.29 11.30 7.79
CA LYS A 220 -24.55 10.73 8.92
C LYS A 220 -23.56 9.67 8.47
N GLY A 221 -23.91 8.81 7.52
CA GLY A 221 -23.00 7.81 6.97
C GLY A 221 -21.83 8.41 6.21
N ILE A 222 -22.07 9.46 5.41
CA ILE A 222 -21.01 10.21 4.70
C ILE A 222 -20.05 10.86 5.71
N ILE A 223 -20.57 11.57 6.71
CA ILE A 223 -19.75 12.23 7.73
C ILE A 223 -18.98 11.22 8.56
N ALA A 224 -19.62 10.15 9.03
CA ALA A 224 -18.98 9.07 9.78
C ALA A 224 -17.87 8.42 8.94
N GLY A 225 -18.09 8.24 7.64
CA GLY A 225 -17.07 7.79 6.70
C GLY A 225 -15.86 8.72 6.67
N LEU A 226 -16.07 10.04 6.49
CA LEU A 226 -14.99 11.03 6.50
C LEU A 226 -14.22 11.04 7.82
N VAL A 227 -14.94 11.05 8.95
CA VAL A 227 -14.37 10.99 10.30
C VAL A 227 -13.52 9.74 10.49
N SER A 228 -13.99 8.59 10.00
CA SER A 228 -13.26 7.32 10.12
C SER A 228 -11.91 7.34 9.42
N ALA A 229 -11.82 8.06 8.30
CA ALA A 229 -10.59 8.18 7.51
C ALA A 229 -9.59 9.17 8.11
N VAL A 230 -10.06 10.24 8.75
CA VAL A 230 -9.18 11.27 9.34
C VAL A 230 -8.79 10.99 10.79
N GLY A 231 -9.57 10.16 11.48
CA GLY A 231 -9.36 9.81 12.88
C GLY A 231 -9.83 10.89 13.87
N PRO A 232 -9.83 10.58 15.18
CA PRO A 232 -10.52 11.37 16.20
C PRO A 232 -9.85 12.72 16.46
N LYS A 233 -8.53 12.80 16.27
CA LYS A 233 -7.76 14.04 16.50
C LYS A 233 -8.06 15.08 15.43
N VAL A 234 -8.00 14.69 14.16
CA VAL A 234 -8.23 15.62 13.03
C VAL A 234 -9.71 15.96 12.92
N ALA A 235 -10.61 15.01 13.22
CA ALA A 235 -12.06 15.23 13.15
C ALA A 235 -12.54 16.46 13.96
N LYS A 236 -11.89 16.78 15.09
CA LYS A 236 -12.23 17.94 15.96
C LYS A 236 -11.92 19.29 15.30
N GLU A 237 -10.93 19.32 14.42
CA GLU A 237 -10.45 20.52 13.74
C GLU A 237 -10.96 20.63 12.30
N MET A 238 -11.37 19.50 11.72
CA MET A 238 -11.95 19.38 10.40
C MET A 238 -13.18 20.28 10.23
N VAL A 239 -13.31 20.87 9.03
CA VAL A 239 -14.53 21.52 8.56
C VAL A 239 -14.94 20.86 7.24
N ILE A 240 -16.13 20.29 7.18
CA ILE A 240 -16.68 19.69 5.97
C ILE A 240 -17.43 20.78 5.20
N ALA A 241 -16.91 21.15 4.03
CA ALA A 241 -17.50 22.20 3.19
C ALA A 241 -18.40 21.60 2.11
N PHE A 242 -19.66 22.02 2.10
CA PHE A 242 -20.60 21.76 1.01
C PHE A 242 -20.65 23.00 0.10
N GLY A 243 -20.14 22.83 -1.12
CA GLY A 243 -20.10 23.86 -2.16
C GLY A 243 -21.46 24.13 -2.77
#